data_AF-A0A1M3MX06-F1
#
_entry.id   AF-A0A1M3MX06-F1
#
_cell.length_a   1.000
_cell.length_b   1.000
_cell.length_c   1.000
_cell.angle_alpha   90.00
_cell.angle_beta   90.00
_cell.angle_gamma   90.00
#
_symmetry.space_group_name_H-M   'P 1'
#
loop_
_entity.id
_entity.type
_entity.pdbx_description
1 polymer ?
#
loop_
_entity_poly.entity_id
_entity_poly.type
_entity_poly.pdbx_seq_one_letter_code
_entity_poly.pdbx_strand_id
1 'polypeptide(L)'
;MTPWETWTALLAKPAPERSAAEATIVRAYILAMELEGGGLSAFLYNVSPAEGEPAAWLELRATADALDALDLPRPAERLRAIAMRFDQAGPSGATWDDRIQGAGPEGWLDAHAAAIEPLADAILAALERYTRATFGT
;
A
#
# COMPACT_ATOMS: atom_id res chain seq x y z
N MET A 1 -25.62 3.92 0.36
CA MET A 1 -24.28 4.46 0.61
C MET A 1 -23.47 4.15 -0.62
N THR A 2 -22.90 5.15 -1.28
CA THR A 2 -22.01 4.92 -2.41
C THR A 2 -20.70 4.28 -1.94
N PRO A 3 -19.94 3.60 -2.82
CA PRO A 3 -18.63 3.05 -2.45
C PRO A 3 -17.70 4.10 -1.81
N TRP A 4 -17.67 5.32 -2.36
CA TRP A 4 -16.91 6.44 -1.80
C TRP A 4 -17.31 6.81 -0.36
N GLU A 5 -18.62 6.89 -0.08
CA GLU A 5 -19.13 7.15 1.27
C GLU A 5 -18.73 6.03 2.24
N THR A 6 -18.74 4.78 1.78
CA THR A 6 -18.26 3.63 2.57
C THR A 6 -16.78 3.78 2.89
N TRP A 7 -15.93 4.09 1.92
CA TRP A 7 -14.49 4.23 2.14
C TRP A 7 -14.18 5.35 3.13
N THR A 8 -14.85 6.50 2.98
CA THR A 8 -14.72 7.65 3.87
C THR A 8 -15.14 7.30 5.30
N ALA A 9 -16.25 6.58 5.47
CA ALA A 9 -16.70 6.13 6.79
C ALA A 9 -15.70 5.16 7.44
N LEU A 10 -15.09 4.26 6.66
CA LEU A 10 -14.11 3.29 7.16
C LEU A 10 -12.78 3.93 7.57
N LEU A 11 -12.39 5.04 6.95
CA LEU A 11 -11.23 5.82 7.41
C LEU A 11 -11.42 6.35 8.84
N ALA A 12 -12.62 6.76 9.20
CA ALA A 12 -12.95 7.24 10.55
C ALA A 12 -13.09 6.10 11.59
N LYS A 13 -13.32 4.87 11.15
CA LYS A 13 -13.44 3.69 12.02
C LYS A 13 -12.07 3.26 12.56
N PRO A 14 -11.87 3.03 13.88
CA PRO A 14 -10.59 2.56 14.42
C PRO A 14 -10.13 1.24 13.82
N ALA A 15 -8.83 1.10 13.54
CA ALA A 15 -8.27 -0.11 12.92
C ALA A 15 -8.62 -1.44 13.65
N PRO A 16 -8.60 -1.52 15.00
CA PRO A 16 -8.97 -2.75 15.71
C PRO A 16 -10.44 -3.16 15.54
N GLU A 17 -11.31 -2.23 15.11
CA GLU A 17 -12.74 -2.48 14.93
C GLU A 17 -13.07 -2.88 13.49
N ARG A 18 -12.10 -2.79 12.56
CA ARG A 18 -12.30 -3.12 11.15
C ARG A 18 -12.25 -4.64 10.95
N SER A 19 -13.24 -5.16 10.23
CA SER A 19 -13.18 -6.51 9.65
C SER A 19 -12.06 -6.59 8.61
N ALA A 20 -11.67 -7.81 8.22
CA ALA A 20 -10.65 -8.02 7.20
C ALA A 20 -10.99 -7.36 5.85
N ALA A 21 -12.27 -7.38 5.45
CA ALA A 21 -12.72 -6.74 4.22
C ALA A 21 -12.67 -5.20 4.31
N GLU A 22 -13.04 -4.64 5.46
CA GLU A 22 -12.92 -3.19 5.71
C GLU A 22 -11.45 -2.74 5.74
N ALA A 23 -10.55 -3.54 6.33
CA ALA A 23 -9.12 -3.30 6.32
C ALA A 23 -8.55 -3.33 4.89
N THR A 24 -8.96 -4.30 4.07
CA THR A 24 -8.61 -4.40 2.64
C THR A 24 -8.99 -3.11 1.91
N ILE A 25 -10.21 -2.63 2.12
CA ILE A 25 -10.71 -1.40 1.49
C ILE A 25 -9.86 -0.20 1.89
N VAL A 26 -9.62 -0.02 3.20
CA VAL A 26 -8.85 1.12 3.69
C VAL A 26 -7.43 1.11 3.13
N ARG A 27 -6.75 -0.05 3.08
CA ARG A 27 -5.38 -0.14 2.57
C ARG A 27 -5.27 0.21 1.09
N ALA A 28 -6.14 -0.37 0.27
CA ALA A 28 -6.12 -0.11 -1.17
C ALA A 28 -6.55 1.33 -1.49
N TYR A 29 -7.50 1.88 -0.73
CA TYR A 29 -7.93 3.26 -0.88
C TYR A 29 -6.81 4.25 -0.53
N ILE A 30 -6.11 4.05 0.59
CA ILE A 30 -4.94 4.87 0.95
C ILE A 30 -3.87 4.79 -0.12
N LEU A 31 -3.54 3.59 -0.62
CA LEU A 31 -2.58 3.46 -1.71
C LEU A 31 -2.99 4.28 -2.93
N ALA A 32 -4.24 4.14 -3.41
CA ALA A 32 -4.71 4.89 -4.57
C ALA A 32 -4.58 6.41 -4.39
N MET A 33 -4.98 6.94 -3.24
CA MET A 33 -4.87 8.37 -2.92
C MET A 33 -3.41 8.85 -2.88
N GLU A 34 -2.51 8.06 -2.31
CA GLU A 34 -1.07 8.40 -2.25
C GLU A 34 -0.44 8.39 -3.64
N LEU A 35 -0.81 7.42 -4.50
CA LEU A 35 -0.32 7.36 -5.88
C LEU A 35 -0.74 8.59 -6.69
N GLU A 36 -1.96 9.12 -6.48
CA GLU A 36 -2.43 10.34 -7.15
C GLU A 36 -1.75 11.62 -6.64
N GLY A 37 -1.46 11.70 -5.34
CA GLY A 37 -0.94 12.92 -4.72
C GLY A 37 0.58 13.03 -4.65
N GLY A 38 1.25 11.95 -4.26
CA GLY A 38 2.69 11.93 -3.94
C GLY A 38 3.47 10.74 -4.51
N GLY A 39 2.80 9.88 -5.27
CA GLY A 39 3.40 8.70 -5.90
C GLY A 39 3.76 7.60 -4.89
N LEU A 40 4.47 6.58 -5.39
CA LEU A 40 4.86 5.42 -4.60
C LEU A 40 5.81 5.81 -3.45
N SER A 41 6.65 6.83 -3.63
CA SER A 41 7.57 7.28 -2.57
C SER A 41 6.83 7.84 -1.36
N ALA A 42 5.76 8.63 -1.55
CA ALA A 42 4.98 9.16 -0.44
C ALA A 42 4.29 8.04 0.34
N PHE A 43 3.69 7.08 -0.37
CA PHE A 43 3.12 5.89 0.24
C PHE A 43 4.15 5.12 1.07
N LEU A 44 5.32 4.82 0.49
CA LEU A 44 6.37 4.05 1.17
C LEU A 44 6.90 4.75 2.42
N TYR A 45 6.98 6.08 2.41
CA TYR A 45 7.34 6.85 3.59
C TYR A 45 6.31 6.69 4.71
N ASN A 46 5.02 6.80 4.37
CA ASN A 46 3.92 6.71 5.34
C ASN A 46 3.74 5.30 5.93
N VAL A 47 4.11 4.25 5.20
CA VAL A 47 4.08 2.87 5.70
C VAL A 47 5.43 2.38 6.24
N SER A 48 6.42 3.26 6.34
CA SER A 48 7.73 2.91 6.86
C SER A 48 7.65 2.54 8.35
N PRO A 49 8.36 1.48 8.78
CA PRO A 49 8.36 1.09 10.20
C PRO A 49 9.04 2.16 11.06
N ALA A 50 8.61 2.27 12.31
CA ALA A 50 9.31 3.11 13.27
C ALA A 50 10.73 2.58 13.55
N GLU A 51 11.61 3.48 13.96
CA GLU A 51 13.01 3.14 14.25
C GLU A 51 13.09 2.06 15.34
N GLY A 52 13.83 0.98 15.07
CA GLY A 52 14.04 -0.12 16.01
C GLY A 52 12.92 -1.16 16.07
N GLU A 53 11.90 -1.10 15.20
CA GLU A 53 10.83 -2.09 15.21
C GLU A 53 11.23 -3.43 14.56
N PRO A 54 10.97 -4.58 15.23
CA PRO A 54 11.28 -5.90 14.69
C PRO A 54 10.29 -6.36 13.60
N ALA A 55 9.14 -5.70 13.46
CA ALA A 55 8.10 -6.03 12.49
C ALA A 55 8.12 -5.06 11.30
N ALA A 56 9.27 -5.01 10.60
CA ALA A 56 9.51 -4.06 9.53
C ALA A 56 8.52 -4.23 8.36
N TRP A 57 8.00 -3.12 7.82
CA TRP A 57 7.19 -3.06 6.60
C TRP A 57 5.88 -3.87 6.61
N LEU A 58 5.29 -4.12 7.78
CA LEU A 58 4.01 -4.84 7.89
C LEU A 58 2.91 -4.18 7.06
N GLU A 59 2.83 -2.86 7.08
CA GLU A 59 1.76 -2.13 6.38
C GLU A 59 1.91 -2.17 4.86
N LEU A 60 3.14 -2.21 4.37
CA LEU A 60 3.42 -2.44 2.95
C LEU A 60 2.95 -3.83 2.51
N ARG A 61 3.17 -4.86 3.33
CA ARG A 61 2.70 -6.23 3.06
C ARG A 61 1.18 -6.34 3.16
N ALA A 62 0.56 -5.71 4.16
CA ALA A 62 -0.90 -5.67 4.29
C ALA A 62 -1.56 -4.99 3.09
N THR A 63 -0.95 -3.95 2.53
CA THR A 63 -1.41 -3.32 1.29
C THR A 63 -1.22 -4.24 0.08
N ALA A 64 -0.13 -5.01 0.01
CA ALA A 64 0.03 -6.02 -1.02
C ALA A 64 -1.05 -7.11 -0.95
N ASP A 65 -1.39 -7.59 0.25
CA ASP A 65 -2.45 -8.57 0.45
C ASP A 65 -3.82 -8.00 0.08
N ALA A 66 -4.06 -6.70 0.34
CA ALA A 66 -5.26 -6.02 -0.09
C ALA A 66 -5.37 -5.99 -1.62
N LEU A 67 -4.27 -5.67 -2.33
CA LEU A 67 -4.23 -5.70 -3.80
C LEU A 67 -4.49 -7.09 -4.37
N ASP A 68 -3.96 -8.14 -3.75
CA ASP A 68 -4.30 -9.52 -4.12
C ASP A 68 -5.79 -9.81 -3.96
N ALA A 69 -6.40 -9.37 -2.85
CA ALA A 69 -7.84 -9.53 -2.61
C ALA A 69 -8.72 -8.74 -3.61
N LEU A 70 -8.13 -7.76 -4.31
CA LEU A 70 -8.74 -6.96 -5.37
C LEU A 70 -8.50 -7.54 -6.78
N ASP A 71 -7.93 -8.74 -6.87
CA ASP A 71 -7.49 -9.38 -8.13
C ASP A 71 -6.43 -8.55 -8.88
N LEU A 72 -5.53 -7.88 -8.14
CA LEU A 72 -4.39 -7.12 -8.67
C LEU A 72 -3.05 -7.73 -8.26
N PRO A 73 -2.72 -8.96 -8.71
CA PRO A 73 -1.56 -9.69 -8.21
C PRO A 73 -0.20 -9.10 -8.62
N ARG A 74 -0.13 -8.48 -9.80
CA ARG A 74 1.13 -7.89 -10.29
C ARG A 74 1.62 -6.72 -9.42
N PRO A 75 0.82 -5.69 -9.11
CA PRO A 75 1.27 -4.66 -8.18
C PRO A 75 1.46 -5.19 -6.76
N ALA A 76 0.68 -6.19 -6.32
CA ALA A 76 0.90 -6.84 -5.02
C ALA A 76 2.29 -7.51 -4.92
N GLU A 77 2.68 -8.29 -5.92
CA GLU A 77 4.01 -8.92 -6.01
C GLU A 77 5.15 -7.89 -5.93
N ARG A 78 4.97 -6.74 -6.59
CA ARG A 78 5.95 -5.64 -6.55
C ARG A 78 6.07 -5.02 -5.16
N LEU A 79 4.96 -4.74 -4.49
CA LEU A 79 4.98 -4.23 -3.11
C LEU A 79 5.65 -5.23 -2.16
N ARG A 80 5.41 -6.55 -2.33
CA ARG A 80 6.11 -7.59 -1.56
C ARG A 80 7.61 -7.62 -1.84
N ALA A 81 8.01 -7.47 -3.10
CA ALA A 81 9.41 -7.40 -3.48
C ALA A 81 10.11 -6.19 -2.85
N ILE A 82 9.44 -5.02 -2.81
CA ILE A 82 9.92 -3.82 -2.11
C ILE A 82 10.07 -4.08 -0.61
N ALA A 83 9.05 -4.65 0.05
CA ALA A 83 9.10 -4.95 1.48
C ALA A 83 10.27 -5.89 1.82
N MET A 84 10.39 -7.01 1.10
CA MET A 84 11.48 -7.98 1.28
C MET A 84 12.85 -7.32 1.13
N ARG A 85 12.95 -6.40 0.18
CA ARG A 85 14.22 -5.77 -0.13
C ARG A 85 14.61 -4.72 0.90
N PHE A 86 13.64 -3.94 1.41
CA PHE A 86 13.90 -3.04 2.52
C PHE A 86 14.23 -3.77 3.82
N ASP A 87 13.69 -4.97 4.08
CA ASP A 87 14.13 -5.78 5.23
C ASP A 87 15.63 -6.11 5.16
N GLN A 88 16.12 -6.45 3.95
CA GLN A 88 17.52 -6.82 3.72
C GLN A 88 18.49 -5.65 3.86
N ALA A 89 18.02 -4.41 3.70
CA ALA A 89 18.82 -3.20 3.85
C ALA A 89 19.21 -2.92 5.31
N GLY A 90 18.62 -3.61 6.29
CA GLY A 90 19.01 -3.59 7.70
C GLY A 90 18.33 -2.50 8.56
N PRO A 91 18.47 -2.58 9.90
CA PRO A 91 17.83 -1.64 10.82
C PRO A 91 18.42 -0.23 10.70
N SER A 92 17.53 0.76 10.82
CA SER A 92 17.77 2.15 10.47
C SER A 92 18.61 2.91 11.48
N GLY A 93 19.74 3.45 11.00
CA GLY A 93 20.26 4.78 11.37
C GLY A 93 20.39 5.69 10.13
N ALA A 94 19.76 5.29 9.02
CA ALA A 94 19.92 5.86 7.70
C ALA A 94 18.72 6.78 7.37
N THR A 95 18.97 7.86 6.64
CA THR A 95 17.93 8.79 6.17
C THR A 95 16.95 8.07 5.23
N TRP A 96 15.80 8.70 4.94
CA TRP A 96 14.85 8.17 3.94
C TRP A 96 15.53 7.91 2.59
N ASP A 97 16.43 8.81 2.18
CA ASP A 97 17.21 8.67 0.95
C ASP A 97 18.17 7.48 1.01
N ASP A 98 18.83 7.26 2.15
CA ASP A 98 19.70 6.09 2.33
C ASP A 98 18.92 4.78 2.27
N ARG A 99 17.67 4.77 2.77
CA ARG A 99 16.79 3.60 2.65
C ARG A 99 16.40 3.35 1.19
N ILE A 100 16.05 4.39 0.43
CA ILE A 100 15.76 4.27 -0.99
C ILE A 100 17.00 3.77 -1.77
N GLN A 101 18.17 4.34 -1.52
CA GLN A 101 19.42 3.96 -2.18
C GLN A 101 19.86 2.54 -1.81
N GLY A 102 19.68 2.14 -0.54
CA GLY A 102 19.98 0.78 -0.06
C GLY A 102 19.01 -0.28 -0.59
N ALA A 103 17.84 0.12 -1.09
CA ALA A 103 16.81 -0.79 -1.59
C ALA A 103 17.22 -1.52 -2.87
N GLY A 104 18.21 -1.08 -3.63
CA GLY A 104 18.49 -1.75 -4.89
C GLY A 104 19.56 -1.08 -5.73
N PRO A 105 19.86 -1.66 -6.90
CA PRO A 105 20.61 -0.93 -7.90
C PRO A 105 19.87 0.36 -8.26
N GLU A 106 20.61 1.36 -8.75
CA GLU A 106 20.06 2.62 -9.24
C GLU A 106 18.88 2.38 -10.20
N GLY A 107 17.80 3.14 -10.02
CA GLY A 107 16.57 3.02 -10.83
C GLY A 107 15.68 1.80 -10.50
N TRP A 108 16.05 0.93 -9.55
CA TRP A 108 15.23 -0.23 -9.20
C TRP A 108 13.88 0.15 -8.61
N LEU A 109 13.86 1.08 -7.65
CA LEU A 109 12.62 1.54 -7.03
C LEU A 109 11.78 2.33 -8.05
N ASP A 110 12.42 3.16 -8.87
CA ASP A 110 11.76 3.93 -9.94
C ASP A 110 11.07 3.01 -10.96
N ALA A 111 11.67 1.87 -11.29
CA ALA A 111 11.06 0.87 -12.18
C ALA A 111 9.80 0.23 -11.58
N HIS A 112 9.73 0.09 -10.25
CA HIS A 112 8.50 -0.35 -9.58
C HIS A 112 7.47 0.78 -9.49
N ALA A 113 7.90 2.00 -9.17
CA ALA A 113 7.05 3.18 -9.15
C ALA A 113 6.37 3.39 -10.50
N ALA A 114 7.13 3.40 -11.59
CA ALA A 114 6.62 3.52 -12.96
C ALA A 114 5.63 2.42 -13.36
N ALA A 115 5.68 1.25 -12.71
CA ALA A 115 4.76 0.15 -12.96
C ALA A 115 3.49 0.19 -12.09
N ILE A 116 3.54 0.86 -10.94
CA ILE A 116 2.44 0.90 -9.96
C ILE A 116 1.66 2.21 -10.04
N GLU A 117 2.34 3.35 -10.16
CA GLU A 117 1.71 4.68 -10.12
C GLU A 117 0.62 4.88 -11.17
N PRO A 118 0.76 4.42 -12.43
CA PRO A 118 -0.31 4.53 -13.41
C PRO A 118 -1.57 3.69 -13.09
N LEU A 119 -1.53 2.85 -12.05
CA LEU A 119 -2.63 1.96 -11.68
C LEU A 119 -3.61 2.57 -10.68
N ALA A 120 -3.46 3.83 -10.25
CA ALA A 120 -4.35 4.46 -9.28
C ALA A 120 -5.85 4.30 -9.65
N ASP A 121 -6.23 4.69 -10.87
CA ASP A 121 -7.60 4.53 -11.39
C ASP A 121 -8.05 3.06 -11.43
N ALA A 122 -7.15 2.15 -11.81
CA ALA A 122 -7.45 0.72 -11.88
C ALA A 122 -7.67 0.12 -10.48
N ILE A 123 -6.93 0.58 -9.48
CA ILE A 123 -7.09 0.22 -8.07
C ILE A 123 -8.45 0.74 -7.57
N LEU A 124 -8.81 1.99 -7.83
CA LEU A 124 -10.11 2.55 -7.46
C LEU A 124 -11.28 1.78 -8.10
N ALA A 125 -11.16 1.43 -9.39
CA ALA A 125 -12.17 0.63 -10.07
C ALA A 125 -12.30 -0.79 -9.49
N ALA A 126 -11.18 -1.43 -9.13
CA ALA A 126 -11.20 -2.73 -8.46
C ALA A 126 -11.80 -2.64 -7.07
N LEU A 127 -11.45 -1.59 -6.32
CA LEU A 127 -11.97 -1.31 -4.99
C LEU A 127 -13.48 -1.08 -5.01
N GLU A 128 -14.00 -0.39 -6.03
CA GLU A 128 -15.43 -0.22 -6.21
C GLU A 128 -16.13 -1.57 -6.38
N ARG A 129 -15.64 -2.43 -7.28
CA ARG A 129 -16.19 -3.78 -7.49
C ARG A 129 -16.18 -4.60 -6.21
N TYR A 130 -15.05 -4.60 -5.50
CA TYR A 130 -14.89 -5.32 -4.23
C TYR A 130 -15.86 -4.83 -3.15
N THR A 131 -16.01 -3.51 -3.03
CA THR A 131 -16.90 -2.87 -2.04
C THR A 131 -18.36 -3.26 -2.29
N ARG A 132 -18.81 -3.19 -3.55
CA ARG A 132 -20.17 -3.57 -3.95
C ARG A 132 -20.44 -5.05 -3.68
N ALA A 133 -19.49 -5.92 -4.04
CA ALA A 133 -19.60 -7.36 -3.80
C ALA A 133 -19.67 -7.70 -2.30
N THR A 134 -18.97 -6.93 -1.45
CA THR A 134 -18.89 -7.18 -0.01
C THR A 134 -20.12 -6.66 0.76
N PHE A 135 -20.62 -5.48 0.40
CA PHE A 135 -21.64 -4.78 1.19
C PHE A 135 -22.99 -4.58 0.49
N GLY A 136 -23.13 -5.00 -0.77
CA GLY A 136 -24.37 -4.85 -1.53
C GLY A 136 -24.74 -3.39 -1.84
N THR A 137 -23.72 -2.52 -1.99
CA THR A 137 -23.86 -1.08 -2.26
C THR A 137 -23.89 -0.71 -3.75
#